data_AF-A0A8T5DVB3-F1
#
_entry.id   AF-A0A8T5DVB3-F1
#
_cell.length_a   1.000
_cell.length_b   1.000
_cell.length_c   1.000
_cell.angle_alpha   90.00
_cell.angle_beta   90.00
_cell.angle_gamma   90.00
#
_symmetry.space_group_name_H-M   'P 1'
#
loop_
_entity.id
_entity.type
_entity.pdbx_description
1 polymer ?
#
loop_
_entity_poly.entity_id
_entity_poly.type
_entity_poly.pdbx_seq_one_letter_code
_entity_poly.pdbx_strand_id
1 'polypeptide(L)'
;MTPRDLLAVSPEFLAKAILHRRENIVQSLPPQIAKRQEERQIAANLAKDSRAKRDELVSKVSSLKKERNDAQTSANLIIAELKVLSDANSENQFDKLRQIEDIKEIESDLKVIENLQSEIVEHKDWASKNVGSKNIADDLEEMRIKADKLLESGKKAHIAMMEL
;
A
#
# COMPACT_ATOMS: atom_id res chain seq x y z
N MET A 1 17.67 54.50 12.26
CA MET A 1 18.74 55.19 13.02
C MET A 1 20.07 54.80 12.43
N THR A 2 20.80 55.77 11.89
CA THR A 2 22.20 55.54 11.51
C THR A 2 23.08 55.66 12.75
N PRO A 3 24.28 55.04 12.78
CA PRO A 3 25.18 55.13 13.94
C PRO A 3 25.61 56.57 14.30
N ARG A 4 25.60 57.49 13.33
CA ARG A 4 25.87 58.92 13.56
C ARG A 4 24.75 59.62 14.33
N ASP A 5 23.49 59.21 14.12
CA ASP A 5 22.33 59.76 14.82
C ASP A 5 22.33 59.38 16.32
N LEU A 6 22.98 58.29 16.69
CA LEU A 6 23.10 57.82 18.09
C LEU A 6 24.15 58.61 18.89
N LEU A 7 25.17 59.15 18.21
CA LEU A 7 26.22 59.97 18.83
C LEU A 7 25.83 61.44 18.98
N ALA A 8 24.82 61.90 18.24
CA ALA A 8 24.29 63.27 18.31
C ALA A 8 23.30 63.49 19.47
N VAL A 9 22.93 62.43 20.19
CA VAL A 9 21.90 62.43 21.23
C VAL A 9 22.55 62.35 22.62
N SER A 10 21.96 63.00 23.62
CA SER A 10 22.52 63.01 24.98
C SER A 10 22.59 61.58 25.58
N PRO A 11 23.65 61.25 26.34
CA PRO A 11 23.81 59.93 26.95
C PRO A 11 22.63 59.51 27.84
N GLU A 12 22.00 60.45 28.55
CA GLU A 12 20.85 60.20 29.40
C GLU A 12 19.61 59.77 28.60
N PHE A 13 19.35 60.43 27.47
CA PHE A 13 18.23 60.07 26.60
C PHE A 13 18.46 58.70 25.95
N LEU A 14 19.69 58.42 25.54
CA LEU A 14 20.08 57.11 25.00
C LEU A 14 19.85 56.00 26.05
N ALA A 15 20.28 56.21 27.29
CA ALA A 15 20.07 55.27 28.39
C ALA A 15 18.57 55.01 28.64
N LYS A 16 17.75 56.06 28.67
CA LYS A 16 16.29 55.96 28.83
C LYS A 16 15.63 55.21 27.67
N ALA A 17 16.04 55.48 26.43
CA ALA A 17 15.54 54.79 25.25
C ALA A 17 15.92 53.29 25.25
N ILE A 18 17.15 52.96 25.69
CA ILE A 18 17.59 51.57 25.86
C ILE A 18 16.75 50.85 26.93
N LEU A 19 16.50 51.50 28.08
CA LEU A 19 15.67 50.94 29.14
C LEU A 19 14.23 50.67 28.68
N HIS A 20 13.59 51.65 28.04
CA HIS A 20 12.24 51.48 27.51
C HIS A 20 12.16 50.36 26.46
N ARG A 21 13.18 50.26 25.58
CA ARG A 21 13.25 49.14 24.62
C ARG A 21 13.40 47.79 25.33
N ARG A 22 14.22 47.71 26.38
CA ARG A 22 14.37 46.49 27.18
C ARG A 22 13.08 46.11 27.87
N GLU A 23 12.39 47.07 28.48
CA GLU A 23 11.09 46.85 29.13
C GLU A 23 10.05 46.33 28.13
N ASN A 24 9.96 46.95 26.95
CA ASN A 24 9.07 46.48 25.88
C ASN A 24 9.42 45.05 25.42
N ILE A 25 10.71 44.70 25.31
CA ILE A 25 11.14 43.34 24.97
C ILE A 25 10.74 42.37 26.10
N VAL A 26 10.98 42.72 27.36
CA VAL A 26 10.65 41.89 28.52
C VAL A 26 9.14 41.68 28.64
N GLN A 27 8.31 42.66 28.28
CA GLN A 27 6.85 42.52 28.29
C GLN A 27 6.32 41.71 27.10
N SER A 28 6.87 41.93 25.89
CA SER A 28 6.34 41.36 24.65
C SER A 28 6.86 39.96 24.33
N LEU A 29 8.06 39.60 24.77
CA LEU A 29 8.72 38.34 24.41
C LEU A 29 8.12 37.11 25.11
N PRO A 30 7.84 37.11 26.43
CA PRO A 30 7.25 35.95 27.10
C PRO A 30 5.94 35.43 26.49
N PRO A 31 4.92 36.26 26.16
CA PRO A 31 3.69 35.75 25.56
C PRO A 31 3.92 35.18 24.14
N GLN A 32 4.88 35.71 23.38
CA GLN A 32 5.25 35.16 22.08
C GLN A 32 5.93 33.79 22.20
N ILE A 33 6.81 33.61 23.20
CA ILE A 33 7.44 32.32 23.49
C ILE A 33 6.36 31.31 23.90
N ALA A 34 5.43 31.69 24.78
CA ALA A 34 4.33 30.84 25.21
C ALA A 34 3.47 30.39 24.01
N LYS A 35 3.07 31.33 23.14
CA LYS A 35 2.29 31.03 21.93
C LYS A 35 3.03 30.06 21.00
N ARG A 36 4.32 30.28 20.74
CA ARG A 36 5.13 29.37 19.90
C ARG A 36 5.29 27.99 20.54
N GLN A 37 5.37 27.92 21.85
CA GLN A 37 5.45 26.65 22.56
C GLN A 37 4.15 25.87 22.45
N GLU A 38 3.00 26.54 22.53
CA GLU A 38 1.68 25.96 22.30
C GLU A 38 1.54 25.46 20.85
N GLU A 39 1.87 26.29 19.85
CA GLU A 39 1.86 25.91 18.43
C GLU A 39 2.75 24.68 18.17
N ARG A 40 3.95 24.64 18.79
CA ARG A 40 4.85 23.50 18.71
C ARG A 40 4.24 22.24 19.33
N GLN A 41 3.56 22.35 20.47
CA GLN A 41 2.93 21.21 21.13
C GLN A 41 1.78 20.65 20.28
N ILE A 42 0.96 21.52 19.69
CA ILE A 42 -0.13 21.13 18.79
C ILE A 42 0.44 20.42 17.55
N ALA A 43 1.46 20.99 16.92
CA ALA A 43 2.09 20.40 15.75
C ALA A 43 2.75 19.04 16.08
N ALA A 44 3.37 18.91 17.25
CA ALA A 44 3.97 17.65 17.71
C ALA A 44 2.91 16.55 17.92
N ASN A 45 1.77 16.90 18.54
CA ASN A 45 0.66 15.98 18.72
C ASN A 45 0.08 15.54 17.37
N LEU A 46 -0.18 16.49 16.47
CA LEU A 46 -0.69 16.19 15.12
C LEU A 46 0.26 15.28 14.32
N ALA A 47 1.57 15.52 14.42
CA ALA A 47 2.58 14.69 13.78
C ALA A 47 2.60 13.28 14.37
N LYS A 48 2.42 13.13 15.68
CA LYS A 48 2.32 11.83 16.36
C LYS A 48 1.08 11.06 15.89
N ASP A 49 -0.08 11.72 15.83
CA ASP A 49 -1.33 11.10 15.39
C ASP A 49 -1.26 10.68 13.92
N SER A 50 -0.65 11.51 13.08
CA SER A 50 -0.44 11.21 11.66
C SER A 50 0.54 10.06 11.43
N ARG A 51 1.55 9.91 12.30
CA ARG A 51 2.45 8.74 12.30
C ARG A 51 1.70 7.49 12.72
N ALA A 52 0.92 7.53 13.80
CA ALA A 52 0.12 6.39 14.25
C ALA A 52 -0.86 5.90 13.17
N LYS A 53 -1.59 6.81 12.51
CA LYS A 53 -2.48 6.45 11.39
C LYS A 53 -1.72 5.84 10.21
N ARG A 54 -0.55 6.37 9.89
CA ARG A 54 0.30 5.81 8.84
C ARG A 54 0.76 4.40 9.18
N ASP A 55 1.23 4.18 10.40
CA ASP A 55 1.71 2.87 10.84
C ASP A 55 0.56 1.84 10.84
N GLU A 56 -0.64 2.25 11.24
CA GLU A 56 -1.86 1.43 11.13
C GLU A 56 -2.17 1.07 9.67
N LEU A 57 -2.18 2.05 8.75
CA LEU A 57 -2.40 1.80 7.33
C LEU A 57 -1.31 0.89 6.73
N VAL A 58 -0.04 1.12 7.08
CA VAL A 58 1.08 0.28 6.64
C VAL A 58 0.91 -1.15 7.12
N SER A 59 0.48 -1.35 8.37
CA SER A 59 0.22 -2.68 8.91
C SER A 59 -0.91 -3.38 8.15
N LYS A 60 -2.01 -2.67 7.84
CA LYS A 60 -3.16 -3.18 7.08
C LYS A 60 -2.81 -3.51 5.63
N VAL A 61 -2.05 -2.65 4.96
CA VAL A 61 -1.54 -2.91 3.61
C VAL A 61 -0.62 -4.12 3.62
N SER A 62 0.22 -4.28 4.65
CA SER A 62 1.12 -5.43 4.77
C SER A 62 0.35 -6.75 4.97
N SER A 63 -0.74 -6.75 5.74
CA SER A 63 -1.57 -7.94 5.92
C SER A 63 -2.32 -8.31 4.64
N LEU A 64 -2.89 -7.32 3.94
CA LEU A 64 -3.58 -7.55 2.66
C LEU A 64 -2.63 -8.04 1.57
N LYS A 65 -1.38 -7.55 1.54
CA LYS A 65 -0.35 -8.07 0.64
C LYS A 65 -0.02 -9.53 0.91
N LYS A 66 0.09 -9.92 2.18
CA LYS A 66 0.30 -11.32 2.57
C LYS A 66 -0.87 -12.19 2.12
N GLU A 67 -2.09 -11.82 2.48
CA GLU A 67 -3.30 -12.56 2.11
C GLU A 67 -3.40 -12.76 0.59
N ARG A 68 -3.16 -11.70 -0.19
CA ARG A 68 -3.13 -11.80 -1.66
C ARG A 68 -2.06 -12.75 -2.15
N ASN A 69 -0.83 -12.65 -1.65
CA ASN A 69 0.28 -13.49 -2.09
C ASN A 69 0.06 -14.96 -1.69
N ASP A 70 -0.50 -15.22 -0.50
CA ASP A 70 -0.84 -16.56 -0.03
C ASP A 70 -1.97 -17.17 -0.89
N ALA A 71 -2.96 -16.37 -1.25
CA ALA A 71 -4.03 -16.77 -2.17
C ALA A 71 -3.51 -17.05 -3.60
N GLN A 72 -2.58 -16.23 -4.11
CA GLN A 72 -1.96 -16.44 -5.42
C GLN A 72 -1.08 -17.70 -5.45
N THR A 73 -0.25 -17.91 -4.43
CA THR A 73 0.62 -19.09 -4.35
C THR A 73 -0.18 -20.38 -4.24
N SER A 74 -1.22 -20.40 -3.39
CA SER A 74 -2.13 -21.55 -3.28
C SER A 74 -2.92 -21.81 -4.57
N ALA A 75 -3.42 -20.77 -5.25
CA ALA A 75 -4.06 -20.92 -6.56
C ALA A 75 -3.09 -21.47 -7.61
N ASN A 76 -1.85 -20.98 -7.66
CA ASN A 76 -0.83 -21.46 -8.60
C ASN A 76 -0.48 -22.95 -8.37
N LEU A 77 -0.45 -23.42 -7.12
CA LEU A 77 -0.24 -24.83 -6.81
C LEU A 77 -1.37 -25.70 -7.38
N ILE A 78 -2.63 -25.29 -7.16
CA ILE A 78 -3.80 -26.01 -7.69
C ILE A 78 -3.77 -26.02 -9.22
N ILE A 79 -3.42 -24.89 -9.85
CA ILE A 79 -3.30 -24.79 -11.29
C ILE A 79 -2.18 -25.70 -11.82
N ALA A 80 -1.05 -25.82 -11.11
CA ALA A 80 0.01 -26.74 -11.47
C ALA A 80 -0.43 -28.22 -11.35
N GLU A 81 -1.19 -28.57 -10.31
CA GLU A 81 -1.79 -29.91 -10.17
C GLU A 81 -2.80 -30.20 -11.28
N LEU A 82 -3.63 -29.22 -11.65
CA LEU A 82 -4.56 -29.32 -12.79
C LEU A 82 -3.81 -29.58 -14.11
N LYS A 83 -2.63 -28.98 -14.30
CA LYS A 83 -1.78 -29.26 -15.48
C LYS A 83 -1.30 -30.70 -15.52
N VAL A 84 -0.74 -31.19 -14.42
CA VAL A 84 -0.26 -32.58 -14.34
C VAL A 84 -1.39 -33.59 -14.59
N LEU A 85 -2.60 -33.29 -14.11
CA LEU A 85 -3.78 -34.14 -14.36
C LEU A 85 -4.30 -34.03 -15.81
N SER A 86 -3.98 -32.94 -16.52
CA SER A 86 -4.40 -32.69 -17.91
C SER A 86 -3.33 -33.06 -18.95
N ASP A 87 -2.23 -33.73 -18.57
CA ASP A 87 -1.17 -34.26 -19.44
C ASP A 87 -1.63 -35.35 -20.46
N ALA A 88 -2.89 -35.32 -20.90
CA ALA A 88 -3.33 -35.89 -22.15
C ALA A 88 -3.27 -34.82 -23.27
N ASN A 89 -2.09 -34.71 -23.91
CA ASN A 89 -1.86 -34.23 -25.28
C ASN A 89 -2.37 -32.81 -25.67
N SER A 90 -1.50 -31.79 -25.59
CA SER A 90 -1.01 -31.08 -26.79
C SER A 90 -0.05 -29.95 -26.39
N GLU A 91 1.01 -29.77 -27.15
CA GLU A 91 2.20 -28.98 -26.82
C GLU A 91 1.98 -27.47 -26.55
N ASN A 92 0.77 -26.91 -26.66
CA ASN A 92 0.55 -25.45 -26.65
C ASN A 92 -0.70 -24.95 -25.89
N GLN A 93 -1.26 -25.69 -24.92
CA GLN A 93 -2.58 -25.34 -24.36
C GLN A 93 -2.60 -24.46 -23.10
N PHE A 94 -1.44 -24.05 -22.57
CA PHE A 94 -1.32 -23.23 -21.34
C PHE A 94 -0.13 -22.25 -21.39
N ASP A 95 0.09 -21.62 -22.55
CA ASP A 95 1.23 -20.71 -22.77
C ASP A 95 1.15 -19.40 -21.97
N LYS A 96 -0.05 -18.99 -21.55
CA LYS A 96 -0.25 -17.78 -20.73
C LYS A 96 0.41 -17.94 -19.35
N LEU A 97 0.36 -19.12 -18.74
CA LEU A 97 1.08 -19.41 -17.50
C LEU A 97 2.61 -19.46 -17.63
N ARG A 98 3.15 -19.92 -18.78
CA ARG A 98 4.61 -19.81 -19.03
C ARG A 98 5.04 -18.35 -19.11
N GLN A 99 4.21 -17.50 -19.73
CA GLN A 99 4.45 -16.07 -19.77
C GLN A 99 4.31 -15.42 -18.39
N ILE A 100 3.45 -15.93 -17.50
CA ILE A 100 3.32 -15.45 -16.11
C ILE A 100 4.58 -15.74 -15.27
N GLU A 101 5.29 -16.85 -15.50
CA GLU A 101 6.59 -17.11 -14.86
C GLU A 101 7.68 -16.09 -15.27
N ASP A 102 7.57 -15.52 -16.48
CA ASP A 102 8.49 -14.53 -17.02
C ASP A 102 8.11 -13.07 -16.70
N ILE A 103 6.88 -12.79 -16.22
CA ILE A 103 6.48 -11.44 -15.77
C ILE A 103 7.04 -11.22 -14.37
N LYS A 104 8.35 -10.96 -14.34
CA LYS A 104 9.11 -10.95 -13.09
C LYS A 104 8.91 -9.72 -12.21
N GLU A 105 8.25 -8.62 -12.61
CA GLU A 105 8.27 -7.46 -11.69
C GLU A 105 7.25 -6.32 -11.82
N ILE A 106 6.44 -6.12 -12.89
CA ILE A 106 5.71 -4.81 -13.03
C ILE A 106 4.28 -4.85 -13.62
N GLU A 107 3.73 -5.94 -14.17
CA GLU A 107 2.30 -5.90 -14.54
C GLU A 107 1.41 -5.96 -13.30
N SER A 108 0.44 -5.03 -13.21
CA SER A 108 -0.45 -4.87 -12.05
C SER A 108 -0.94 -6.23 -11.56
N ASP A 109 -0.73 -6.54 -10.27
CA ASP A 109 -1.08 -7.82 -9.65
C ASP A 109 -2.52 -8.29 -9.96
N LEU A 110 -3.43 -7.33 -10.24
CA LEU A 110 -4.78 -7.58 -10.75
C LEU A 110 -4.81 -8.31 -12.10
N LYS A 111 -4.02 -7.88 -13.08
CA LYS A 111 -3.91 -8.51 -14.41
C LYS A 111 -3.43 -9.95 -14.29
N VAL A 112 -2.50 -10.23 -13.37
CA VAL A 112 -2.04 -11.60 -13.10
C VAL A 112 -3.19 -12.45 -12.60
N ILE A 113 -3.99 -11.95 -11.65
CA ILE A 113 -5.18 -12.65 -11.15
C ILE A 113 -6.21 -12.87 -12.26
N GLU A 114 -6.49 -11.86 -13.09
CA GLU A 114 -7.45 -11.96 -14.20
C GLU A 114 -7.00 -12.94 -15.28
N ASN A 115 -5.70 -12.98 -15.59
CA ASN A 115 -5.13 -13.94 -16.52
C ASN A 115 -5.30 -15.37 -15.98
N LEU A 116 -4.99 -15.61 -14.70
CA LEU A 116 -5.19 -16.92 -14.05
C LEU A 116 -6.66 -17.35 -14.06
N GLN A 117 -7.60 -16.41 -13.82
CA GLN A 117 -9.03 -16.68 -13.92
C GLN A 117 -9.45 -17.07 -15.35
N SER A 118 -8.94 -16.36 -16.36
CA SER A 118 -9.24 -16.68 -17.76
C SER A 118 -8.77 -18.09 -18.15
N GLU A 119 -7.64 -18.53 -17.60
CA GLU A 119 -7.06 -19.83 -17.91
C GLU A 119 -7.78 -20.99 -17.19
N ILE A 120 -8.33 -20.76 -15.99
CA ILE A 120 -9.24 -21.71 -15.34
C ILE A 120 -10.49 -21.94 -16.20
N VAL A 121 -11.01 -20.89 -16.86
CA VAL A 121 -12.16 -20.99 -17.77
C VAL A 121 -11.77 -21.77 -19.03
N GLU A 122 -10.62 -21.49 -19.63
CA GLU A 122 -10.10 -22.25 -20.79
C GLU A 122 -9.89 -23.74 -20.44
N HIS A 123 -9.36 -24.03 -19.25
CA HIS A 123 -9.20 -25.40 -18.75
C HIS A 123 -10.55 -26.10 -18.51
N LYS A 124 -11.58 -25.37 -18.07
CA LYS A 124 -12.95 -25.90 -17.92
C LYS A 124 -13.53 -26.31 -19.27
N ASP A 125 -13.39 -25.46 -20.28
CA ASP A 125 -13.86 -25.75 -21.64
C ASP A 125 -13.14 -26.94 -22.26
N TRP A 126 -11.84 -27.09 -22.01
CA TRP A 126 -11.07 -28.26 -22.40
C TRP A 126 -11.56 -29.54 -21.71
N ALA A 127 -11.70 -29.51 -20.39
CA ALA A 127 -12.09 -30.69 -19.61
C ALA A 127 -13.48 -31.20 -20.03
N SER A 128 -14.40 -30.30 -20.36
CA SER A 128 -15.75 -30.66 -20.83
C SER A 128 -15.76 -31.44 -22.16
N LYS A 129 -14.71 -31.29 -22.98
CA LYS A 129 -14.59 -31.93 -24.31
C LYS A 129 -13.75 -33.19 -24.27
N ASN A 130 -12.77 -33.26 -23.37
CA ASN A 130 -11.72 -34.28 -23.41
C ASN A 130 -11.77 -35.28 -22.24
N VAL A 131 -12.49 -34.98 -21.16
CA VAL A 131 -12.61 -35.88 -20.00
C VAL A 131 -13.89 -36.71 -20.11
N GLY A 132 -13.75 -37.99 -20.49
CA GLY A 132 -14.87 -38.92 -20.58
C GLY A 132 -15.25 -39.63 -19.26
N SER A 133 -14.39 -39.56 -18.24
CA SER A 133 -14.63 -40.18 -16.93
C SER A 133 -15.30 -39.20 -15.97
N LYS A 134 -16.49 -39.57 -15.46
CA LYS A 134 -17.30 -38.72 -14.59
C LYS A 134 -16.59 -38.35 -13.27
N ASN A 135 -15.89 -39.30 -12.64
CA ASN A 135 -15.18 -39.04 -11.38
C ASN A 135 -14.02 -38.05 -11.57
N ILE A 136 -13.27 -38.17 -12.67
CA ILE A 136 -12.16 -37.25 -12.98
C ILE A 136 -12.69 -35.85 -13.32
N ALA A 137 -13.84 -35.78 -14.02
CA ALA A 137 -14.49 -34.51 -14.32
C ALA A 137 -14.96 -33.78 -13.05
N ASP A 138 -15.50 -34.52 -12.08
CA ASP A 138 -15.95 -33.99 -10.79
C ASP A 138 -14.76 -33.49 -9.94
N ASP A 139 -13.68 -34.27 -9.84
CA ASP A 139 -12.45 -33.88 -9.11
C ASP A 139 -11.80 -32.62 -9.72
N LEU A 140 -11.74 -32.53 -11.05
CA LEU A 140 -11.21 -31.36 -11.74
C LEU A 140 -12.09 -30.12 -11.56
N GLU A 141 -13.43 -30.27 -11.51
CA GLU A 141 -14.33 -29.15 -11.23
C GLU A 141 -14.18 -28.65 -9.79
N GLU A 142 -14.02 -29.55 -8.82
CA GLU A 142 -13.79 -29.16 -7.43
C GLU A 142 -12.48 -28.37 -7.27
N MET A 143 -11.41 -28.81 -7.93
CA MET A 143 -10.12 -28.12 -7.94
C MET A 143 -10.22 -26.74 -8.61
N ARG A 144 -10.96 -26.61 -9.71
CA ARG A 144 -11.23 -25.31 -10.35
C ARG A 144 -12.00 -24.35 -9.44
N ILE A 145 -13.05 -24.83 -8.77
CA ILE A 145 -13.84 -24.00 -7.83
C ILE A 145 -12.97 -23.54 -6.65
N LYS A 146 -12.07 -24.39 -6.15
CA LYS A 146 -11.13 -24.02 -5.08
C LYS A 146 -10.15 -22.95 -5.56
N ALA A 147 -9.56 -23.10 -6.75
CA ALA A 147 -8.65 -22.11 -7.33
C ALA A 147 -9.35 -20.76 -7.55
N ASP A 148 -10.56 -20.76 -8.10
CA ASP A 148 -11.30 -19.51 -8.38
C ASP A 148 -11.69 -18.77 -7.09
N LYS A 149 -12.10 -19.50 -6.04
CA LYS A 149 -12.34 -18.90 -4.71
C LYS A 149 -11.09 -18.22 -4.14
N LEU A 150 -9.93 -18.83 -4.31
CA LEU A 150 -8.66 -18.25 -3.86
C LEU A 150 -8.30 -17.01 -4.68
N LEU A 151 -8.43 -17.06 -6.00
CA LEU A 151 -8.19 -15.90 -6.86
C LEU A 151 -9.13 -14.74 -6.56
N GLU A 152 -10.42 -15.00 -6.32
CA GLU A 152 -11.39 -14.01 -5.88
C GLU A 152 -11.04 -13.38 -4.53
N SER A 153 -10.54 -14.18 -3.58
CA SER A 153 -10.04 -13.65 -2.30
C SER A 153 -8.84 -12.73 -2.50
N GLY A 154 -7.89 -13.12 -3.36
CA GLY A 154 -6.74 -12.28 -3.72
C GLY A 154 -7.14 -11.00 -4.44
N LYS A 155 -8.15 -11.05 -5.32
CA LYS A 155 -8.71 -9.89 -6.02
C LYS A 155 -9.34 -8.91 -5.04
N LYS A 156 -10.15 -9.40 -4.10
CA LYS A 156 -10.76 -8.59 -3.04
C LYS A 156 -9.71 -7.95 -2.15
N ALA A 157 -8.67 -8.69 -1.76
CA ALA A 157 -7.56 -8.15 -0.97
C ALA A 157 -6.80 -7.05 -1.74
N HIS A 158 -6.61 -7.21 -3.04
CA HIS A 158 -5.99 -6.18 -3.89
C HIS A 158 -6.86 -4.92 -4.02
N ILE A 159 -8.18 -5.07 -4.26
CA ILE A 159 -9.12 -3.94 -4.32
C ILE A 159 -9.16 -3.19 -2.97
N ALA A 160 -9.27 -3.92 -1.86
CA ALA A 160 -9.25 -3.34 -0.52
C ALA A 160 -7.94 -2.59 -0.21
N MET A 161 -6.83 -2.96 -0.84
CA MET A 161 -5.55 -2.25 -0.73
C MET A 161 -5.54 -0.94 -1.52
N MET A 162 -6.24 -0.86 -2.65
CA MET A 162 -6.32 0.37 -3.46
C MET A 162 -7.30 1.40 -2.89
N GLU A 163 -8.26 0.97 -2.07
CA GLU A 163 -9.26 1.83 -1.44
C GLU A 163 -8.79 2.48 -0.11
N LEU A 164 -7.60 2.12 0.39
CA LEU A 164 -6.99 2.63 1.63
C LEU A 164 -6.05 3.82 1.39
#